data_AF-A0A662BRY4-F1
#
_entry.id   AF-A0A662BRY4-F1
#
_cell.length_a   1.000
_cell.length_b   1.000
_cell.length_c   1.000
_cell.angle_alpha   90.00
_cell.angle_beta   90.00
_cell.angle_gamma   90.00
#
_symmetry.space_group_name_H-M   'P 1'
#
loop_
_entity.id
_entity.type
_entity.pdbx_description
1 polymer ?
#
loop_
_entity_poly.entity_id
_entity_poly.type
_entity_poly.pdbx_seq_one_letter_code
_entity_poly.pdbx_strand_id
1 'polypeptide(L)' 'MKKIFIIIFAILVTVVAKSQEVKIAVLKYKGGGDWYANPTSLPNLVNFCNKNLQTNIDGEIELVEVGDL' A
#
# COMPACT_ATOMS: atom_id res chain seq x y z
N MET A 1 24.34 -11.61 -31.12
CA MET A 1 24.55 -12.10 -29.75
C MET A 1 24.55 -10.99 -28.70
N LYS A 2 25.37 -9.93 -28.80
CA LYS A 2 25.38 -8.82 -27.81
C LYS A 2 24.01 -8.12 -27.59
N LYS A 3 23.24 -7.88 -28.66
CA LYS A 3 21.89 -7.28 -28.57
C LYS A 3 20.90 -8.14 -27.77
N ILE A 4 20.96 -9.46 -27.95
CA ILE A 4 20.12 -10.42 -27.20
C ILE A 4 20.47 -10.38 -25.72
N PHE A 5 21.76 -10.29 -25.39
CA PHE A 5 22.21 -10.17 -24.00
C PHE A 5 21.72 -8.88 -23.33
N ILE A 6 21.74 -7.75 -24.05
CA ILE A 6 21.21 -6.47 -23.54
C ILE A 6 19.70 -6.54 -23.30
N ILE A 7 18.95 -7.17 -24.21
CA ILE A 7 17.49 -7.35 -24.06
C ILE A 7 17.18 -8.23 -22.85
N ILE A 8 17.89 -9.35 -22.69
CA ILE A 8 17.73 -10.24 -21.54
C ILE A 8 18.05 -9.50 -20.23
N PHE A 9 19.13 -8.72 -20.22
CA PHE A 9 19.51 -7.93 -19.06
C PHE A 9 18.46 -6.88 -18.70
N ALA A 10 17.91 -6.16 -19.69
CA ALA A 10 16.85 -5.19 -19.47
C ALA A 10 15.57 -5.83 -18.90
N ILE A 11 15.18 -7.02 -19.40
CA ILE A 11 14.04 -7.77 -18.88
C ILE A 11 14.29 -8.19 -17.42
N LEU A 12 15.51 -8.65 -17.11
CA LEU A 12 15.87 -9.04 -15.74
C LEU A 12 15.74 -7.88 -14.75
N VAL A 13 16.14 -6.67 -15.14
CA VAL A 13 16.03 -5.46 -14.30
C VAL A 13 14.56 -5.14 -13.99
N THR A 14 13.65 -5.30 -14.94
CA THR A 14 12.22 -5.03 -14.71
C THR A 14 11.56 -6.01 -13.73
N VAL A 15 12.06 -7.24 -13.61
CA VAL A 15 11.52 -8.24 -12.68
C VAL A 15 11.89 -7.92 -11.22
N VAL A 16 12.99 -7.20 -10.99
CA VAL A 16 13.47 -6.85 -9.64
C VAL A 16 12.89 -5.52 -9.16
N ALA A 17 12.30 -4.71 -10.06
CA ALA A 17 11.64 -3.46 -9.71
C ALA A 17 10.31 -3.74 -9.00
N LYS A 18 10.35 -3.82 -7.67
CA LYS A 18 9.14 -3.84 -6.84
C LYS A 18 8.57 -2.42 -6.71
N SER A 19 7.25 -2.29 -6.78
CA SER A 19 6.58 -1.05 -6.38
C SER A 19 6.77 -0.81 -4.88
N GLN A 20 6.67 0.44 -4.45
CA GLN A 20 6.61 0.74 -3.01
C GLN A 20 5.43 0.01 -2.38
N GLU A 21 5.65 -0.53 -1.19
CA GLU A 21 4.60 -1.06 -0.34
C GLU A 21 3.84 0.13 0.26
N VAL A 22 2.52 0.16 0.07
CA VAL A 22 1.66 1.26 0.52
C VAL A 22 0.69 0.71 1.55
N LYS A 23 0.68 1.32 2.74
CA LYS A 23 -0.24 1.00 3.84
C LYS A 23 -1.05 2.23 4.21
N ILE A 24 -2.29 2.01 4.64
CA ILE A 24 -3.17 3.06 5.17
C ILE A 24 -3.20 2.95 6.69
N ALA A 25 -3.02 4.09 7.38
CA ALA A 25 -3.12 4.17 8.82
C ALA A 25 -4.20 5.17 9.26
N VAL A 26 -4.86 4.86 10.38
CA VAL A 26 -5.75 5.79 11.09
C VAL A 26 -4.92 6.52 12.14
N LEU A 27 -4.82 7.83 12.00
CA LEU A 27 -4.20 8.69 12.99
C LEU A 27 -5.12 8.85 14.20
N LYS A 28 -4.73 8.25 15.32
CA LYS A 28 -5.32 8.47 16.63
C LYS A 28 -4.71 9.72 17.25
N TYR A 29 -5.43 10.83 17.12
CA TYR A 29 -5.19 12.02 17.93
C TYR A 29 -6.22 12.04 19.05
N LYS A 30 -5.84 12.48 20.26
CA LYS A 30 -6.61 12.37 21.51
C LYS A 30 -7.95 13.17 21.54
N GLY A 31 -8.57 13.48 20.40
CA GLY A 31 -9.85 14.17 20.28
C GLY A 31 -10.92 13.32 19.57
N GLY A 32 -12.16 13.39 20.06
CA GLY A 32 -13.40 12.91 19.41
C GLY A 32 -13.63 11.39 19.38
N GLY A 33 -14.65 10.90 20.11
CA GLY A 33 -14.97 9.47 20.22
C GLY A 33 -15.55 8.81 18.96
N ASP A 34 -16.21 9.59 18.10
CA ASP A 34 -16.86 9.09 16.87
C ASP A 34 -15.89 8.89 15.69
N TRP A 35 -14.66 9.39 15.80
CA TRP A 35 -13.65 9.32 14.74
C TRP A 35 -13.22 7.89 14.39
N TYR A 36 -13.46 6.94 15.30
CA TYR A 36 -13.03 5.54 15.19
C TYR A 36 -14.18 4.57 14.87
N ALA A 37 -15.39 5.06 14.62
CA ALA A 37 -16.62 4.28 14.74
C ALA A 37 -16.82 3.17 13.70
N ASN A 38 -16.08 3.16 12.58
CA ASN A 38 -16.24 2.13 11.54
C ASN A 38 -14.93 1.42 11.18
N PRO A 39 -14.60 0.30 11.86
CA PRO A 39 -13.36 -0.45 11.61
C PRO A 39 -13.33 -1.13 10.22
N THR A 40 -14.47 -1.23 9.52
CA THR A 40 -14.55 -1.90 8.22
C THR A 40 -14.42 -0.96 7.02
N SER A 41 -14.57 0.35 7.24
CA SER A 41 -14.57 1.35 6.16
C SER A 41 -13.28 1.34 5.33
N LEU A 42 -12.13 1.37 6.00
CA LEU A 42 -10.82 1.40 5.34
C LEU A 42 -10.42 0.06 4.69
N PRO A 43 -10.60 -1.11 5.32
CA PRO A 43 -10.40 -2.39 4.63
C PRO A 43 -11.27 -2.53 3.38
N ASN A 44 -12.52 -2.06 3.42
CA ASN A 44 -13.40 -2.08 2.24
C ASN A 44 -12.92 -1.14 1.13
N LEU A 45 -12.40 0.05 1.50
CA LEU A 45 -11.80 0.97 0.54
C LEU A 45 -10.55 0.36 -0.11
N VAL A 46 -9.66 -0.24 0.67
CA VAL A 46 -8.47 -0.95 0.16
C VAL A 46 -8.89 -2.04 -0.81
N ASN A 47 -9.85 -2.89 -0.44
CA ASN A 47 -10.36 -3.94 -1.30
C ASN A 47 -10.95 -3.39 -2.60
N PHE A 48 -11.70 -2.28 -2.53
CA PHE A 48 -12.25 -1.62 -3.71
C PHE A 48 -11.14 -1.09 -4.62
N CYS A 49 -10.12 -0.42 -4.08
CA CYS A 49 -9.01 0.13 -4.85
C CYS A 49 -8.14 -0.97 -5.48
N ASN A 50 -7.80 -2.02 -4.72
CA ASN A 50 -7.02 -3.15 -5.24
C ASN A 50 -7.77 -3.85 -6.38
N LYS A 51 -9.09 -4.02 -6.24
CA LYS A 51 -9.94 -4.66 -7.25
C LYS A 51 -10.15 -3.81 -8.50
N ASN A 52 -10.47 -2.52 -8.36
CA ASN A 52 -10.94 -1.70 -9.50
C ASN A 52 -9.83 -0.84 -10.12
N LEU A 53 -8.80 -0.49 -9.35
CA LEU A 53 -7.69 0.36 -9.81
C LEU A 53 -6.39 -0.42 -9.99
N GLN A 54 -6.41 -1.74 -9.76
CA GLN A 54 -5.23 -2.62 -9.84
C GLN A 54 -4.07 -2.11 -8.96
N THR A 55 -4.42 -1.54 -7.81
CA THR A 55 -3.44 -1.13 -6.79
C THR A 55 -2.98 -2.33 -5.97
N ASN A 56 -1.91 -2.14 -5.19
CA ASN A 56 -1.34 -3.13 -4.28
C ASN A 56 -1.20 -2.52 -2.87
N ILE A 57 -2.29 -1.99 -2.34
CA ILE A 57 -2.36 -1.41 -1.00
C ILE A 57 -2.49 -2.55 0.01
N ASP A 58 -1.74 -2.49 1.12
CA ASP A 58 -1.86 -3.43 2.22
C ASP A 58 -3.28 -3.39 2.82
N GLY A 59 -3.88 -4.57 3.00
CA GLY A 59 -5.19 -4.74 3.60
C GLY A 59 -5.21 -4.50 5.11
N GLU A 60 -4.05 -4.53 5.76
CA GLU A 60 -3.91 -4.19 7.17
C GLU A 60 -3.94 -2.67 7.38
N ILE A 61 -4.86 -2.25 8.25
CA ILE A 61 -4.98 -0.85 8.67
C ILE A 61 -4.28 -0.68 10.00
N GLU A 62 -3.28 0.20 10.03
CA GLU A 62 -2.52 0.50 11.24
C GLU A 62 -3.19 1.64 12.03
N LEU A 63 -3.20 1.55 13.35
CA LEU A 63 -3.56 2.68 14.21
C LEU A 63 -2.26 3.35 14.66
N VAL A 64 -2.09 4.63 14.37
CA VAL A 64 -0.87 5.38 14.73
C VAL A 64 -1.22 6.52 15.68
N GLU A 65 -0.50 6.69 16.79
CA GLU A 65 -0.68 7.86 17.65
C GLU A 65 0.26 9.00 17.26
N VAL A 66 -0.16 10.24 17.54
CA VAL A 66 0.70 11.40 17.32
C VAL A 66 1.90 11.32 18.27
N GLY A 67 3.11 11.21 17.71
CA GLY A 67 4.35 11.18 18.47
C GLY A 67 4.89 9.78 18.78
N ASP A 68 4.24 8.73 18.27
CA ASP A 68 4.88 7.42 18.19
C ASP A 68 6.07 7.50 17.22
N LEU A 69 7.26 7.09 17.68
CA LEU A 69 8.50 6.99 16.90
C LEU A 69 8.73 5.55 16.46
#